data_AF-A0AAV0QCA8-F1
#
_entry.id   AF-A0AAV0QCA8-F1
#
_cell.length_a   1.000
_cell.length_b   1.000
_cell.length_c   1.000
_cell.angle_alpha   90.00
_cell.angle_beta   90.00
_cell.angle_gamma   90.00
#
_symmetry.space_group_name_H-M   'P 1'
#
loop_
_entity.id
_entity.type
_entity.pdbx_description
1 polymer ?
#
loop_
_entity_poly.entity_id
_entity_poly.type
_entity_poly.pdbx_seq_one_letter_code
_entity_poly.pdbx_strand_id
1 'polypeptide(L)'
;MGGGDDHEALCFAMRAAREPSLRLTILHLVPSDDDDDDMSDEVVLKEAMKGISGLANVRYEEHAVEDGPQTALLVREIANEHDLFVVGRRHGLDSKQTMGLTEWSEFPELGVVGDLLASPDLETKTSVLVVQQQKQVKK
;
A
#
# COMPACT_ATOMS: atom_id res chain seq x y z
N MET A 1 4.83 2.03 4.74
CA MET A 1 3.64 2.81 5.11
C MET A 1 2.65 1.84 5.72
N GLY A 2 2.08 2.16 6.87
CA GLY A 2 1.07 1.31 7.49
C GLY A 2 0.04 2.08 8.33
N GLY A 3 -0.59 1.41 9.28
CA GLY A 3 -1.83 1.83 9.92
C GLY A 3 -3.03 0.93 9.55
N GLY A 4 -4.19 1.18 10.17
CA GLY A 4 -5.31 0.24 10.18
C GLY A 4 -5.87 -0.15 8.80
N ASP A 5 -5.95 0.80 7.87
CA ASP A 5 -6.42 0.54 6.50
C ASP A 5 -5.42 -0.34 5.72
N ASP A 6 -4.12 -0.08 5.87
CA ASP A 6 -3.06 -0.86 5.21
C ASP A 6 -2.93 -2.26 5.82
N HIS A 7 -3.13 -2.40 7.13
CA HIS A 7 -3.17 -3.70 7.79
C HIS A 7 -4.33 -4.56 7.28
N GLU A 8 -5.50 -3.97 7.05
CA GLU A 8 -6.63 -4.70 6.48
C GLU A 8 -6.40 -5.04 5.00
N ALA A 9 -5.83 -4.10 4.22
CA ALA A 9 -5.40 -4.34 2.84
C ALA A 9 -4.41 -5.52 2.76
N LEU A 10 -3.40 -5.53 3.62
CA LEU A 10 -2.41 -6.60 3.73
C LEU A 10 -3.10 -7.92 4.10
N CYS A 11 -3.95 -7.94 5.12
CA CYS A 11 -4.69 -9.14 5.52
C CYS A 11 -5.53 -9.71 4.37
N PHE A 12 -6.22 -8.85 3.62
CA PHE A 12 -7.00 -9.24 2.44
C PHE A 12 -6.10 -9.86 1.36
N ALA A 13 -5.03 -9.18 0.97
CA ALA A 13 -4.10 -9.64 -0.07
C ALA A 13 -3.44 -10.98 0.31
N MET A 14 -3.04 -11.12 1.57
CA MET A 14 -2.43 -12.35 2.12
C MET A 14 -3.41 -13.52 2.12
N ARG A 15 -4.69 -13.27 2.37
CA ARG A 15 -5.72 -14.28 2.26
C ARG A 15 -5.93 -14.70 0.81
N ALA A 16 -5.93 -13.76 -0.14
CA ALA A 16 -6.04 -14.04 -1.57
C ALA A 16 -4.86 -14.88 -2.08
N ALA A 17 -3.64 -14.60 -1.61
CA ALA A 17 -2.41 -15.32 -1.99
C ALA A 17 -2.39 -16.80 -1.59
N ARG A 18 -3.37 -17.29 -0.81
CA ARG A 18 -3.56 -18.72 -0.58
C ARG A 18 -3.98 -19.47 -1.84
N GLU A 19 -4.51 -18.76 -2.84
CA GLU A 19 -4.76 -19.29 -4.18
C GLU A 19 -3.45 -19.38 -4.98
N PRO A 20 -2.94 -20.57 -5.34
CA PRO A 20 -1.63 -20.73 -5.96
C PRO A 20 -1.49 -20.09 -7.33
N SER A 21 -2.61 -19.79 -8.02
CA SER A 21 -2.57 -19.12 -9.33
C SER A 21 -2.30 -17.61 -9.23
N LEU A 22 -2.41 -17.02 -8.04
CA LEU A 22 -2.11 -15.60 -7.82
C LEU A 22 -0.65 -15.44 -7.38
N ARG A 23 0.02 -14.40 -7.85
CA ARG A 23 1.32 -13.96 -7.34
C ARG A 23 1.11 -12.67 -6.57
N LEU A 24 1.55 -12.64 -5.31
CA LEU A 24 1.45 -11.47 -4.45
C LEU A 24 2.83 -10.81 -4.31
N THR A 25 2.89 -9.51 -4.55
CA THR A 25 4.01 -8.66 -4.17
C THR A 25 3.55 -7.71 -3.07
N ILE A 26 4.25 -7.72 -1.94
CA ILE A 26 4.02 -6.78 -0.83
C ILE A 26 5.05 -5.67 -0.97
N LEU A 27 4.58 -4.47 -1.26
CA LEU A 27 5.38 -3.26 -1.43
C LEU A 27 5.34 -2.43 -0.15
N HIS A 28 6.47 -2.29 0.52
CA HIS A 28 6.58 -1.54 1.77
C HIS A 28 7.37 -0.26 1.57
N LEU A 29 6.68 0.88 1.57
CA LEU A 29 7.29 2.20 1.40
C LEU A 29 7.75 2.77 2.75
N VAL A 30 9.05 2.76 3.03
CA VAL A 30 9.61 3.29 4.28
C VAL A 30 10.18 4.70 4.05
N PRO A 31 10.16 5.59 5.04
CA PRO A 31 10.88 6.86 4.94
C PRO A 31 12.38 6.58 4.72
N SER A 32 13.05 7.40 3.92
CA SER A 32 14.50 7.28 3.69
C SER A 32 15.36 7.55 4.93
N ASP A 33 14.82 8.29 5.88
CA ASP A 33 15.52 8.75 7.07
C ASP A 33 14.94 8.02 8.29
N ASP A 34 15.80 7.53 9.17
CA ASP A 34 15.51 6.65 10.33
C ASP A 34 14.61 7.28 11.43
N ASP A 35 13.92 8.40 11.16
CA ASP A 35 13.23 9.20 12.18
C ASP A 35 11.80 8.71 12.50
N ASP A 36 11.23 7.81 11.70
CA ASP A 36 9.85 7.30 11.87
C ASP A 36 9.83 5.78 12.02
N ASP A 37 10.33 5.32 13.16
CA ASP A 37 10.29 3.91 13.58
C ASP A 37 8.90 3.61 14.18
N ASP A 38 7.86 3.54 13.33
CA ASP A 38 6.56 3.02 13.77
C ASP A 38 6.66 1.49 13.94
N MET A 39 7.28 1.09 15.06
CA MET A 39 7.51 -0.29 15.47
C MET A 39 6.24 -1.15 15.44
N SER A 40 5.06 -0.52 15.48
CA SER A 40 3.78 -1.22 15.42
C SER A 40 3.52 -1.85 14.05
N ASP A 41 3.90 -1.17 12.96
CA ASP A 41 3.76 -1.68 11.60
C ASP A 41 4.73 -2.84 11.32
N GLU A 42 5.96 -2.75 11.85
CA GLU A 42 6.97 -3.79 11.67
C GLU A 42 6.56 -5.12 12.31
N VAL A 43 5.92 -5.07 13.48
CA VAL A 43 5.38 -6.27 14.15
C VAL A 43 4.27 -6.91 13.32
N VAL A 44 3.31 -6.11 12.82
CA VAL A 44 2.21 -6.62 11.99
C VAL A 44 2.75 -7.24 10.70
N LEU A 45 3.71 -6.60 10.04
CA LEU A 45 4.37 -7.14 8.85
C LEU A 45 5.09 -8.47 9.15
N LYS A 46 5.85 -8.55 10.24
CA LYS A 46 6.53 -9.78 10.66
C LYS A 46 5.55 -10.93 10.92
N GLU A 47 4.46 -10.65 11.62
CA GLU A 47 3.41 -11.65 11.89
C GLU A 47 2.73 -12.11 10.59
N ALA A 48 2.41 -11.16 9.70
CA ALA A 48 1.84 -11.44 8.40
C ALA A 48 2.77 -12.36 7.58
N MET A 49 4.05 -12.00 7.45
CA MET A 49 5.06 -12.78 6.72
C MET A 49 5.24 -14.19 7.30
N LYS A 50 5.22 -14.34 8.62
CA LYS A 50 5.28 -15.65 9.28
C LYS A 50 4.08 -16.54 8.90
N GLY A 51 2.90 -15.95 8.73
CA GLY A 51 1.69 -16.66 8.33
C GLY A 51 1.75 -17.29 6.93
N ILE A 52 2.68 -16.84 6.09
CA ILE A 52 2.80 -17.24 4.67
C ILE A 52 4.20 -17.69 4.28
N SER A 53 5.12 -17.88 5.23
CA SER A 53 6.54 -18.18 4.96
C SER A 53 6.80 -19.49 4.19
N GLY A 54 5.76 -20.23 3.81
CA GLY A 54 5.82 -21.42 2.94
C GLY A 54 5.13 -21.23 1.57
N LEU A 55 4.61 -20.04 1.27
CA LEU A 55 3.96 -19.73 -0.01
C LEU A 55 5.01 -19.22 -1.00
N ALA A 56 5.32 -20.02 -2.02
CA ALA A 56 6.31 -19.67 -3.05
C ALA A 56 5.84 -18.55 -3.99
N ASN A 57 4.57 -18.19 -3.95
CA ASN A 57 3.92 -17.18 -4.78
C ASN A 57 3.85 -15.79 -4.12
N VAL A 58 4.55 -15.57 -3.00
CA VAL A 58 4.60 -14.26 -2.33
C VAL A 58 6.02 -13.70 -2.31
N ARG A 59 6.15 -12.42 -2.66
CA ARG A 59 7.40 -11.64 -2.60
C ARG A 59 7.20 -10.41 -1.71
N TYR A 60 8.24 -10.05 -0.97
CA TYR A 60 8.33 -8.80 -0.21
C TYR A 60 9.37 -7.89 -0.84
N GLU A 61 9.01 -6.61 -1.01
CA GLU A 61 9.87 -5.56 -1.55
C GLU A 61 9.73 -4.32 -0.69
N GLU A 62 10.85 -3.88 -0.11
CA GLU A 62 10.92 -2.66 0.68
C GLU A 62 11.59 -1.56 -0.12
N HIS A 63 11.00 -0.38 -0.14
CA HIS A 63 11.50 0.78 -0.86
C HIS A 63 11.55 1.99 0.07
N ALA A 64 12.77 2.50 0.27
CA ALA A 64 12.99 3.76 0.95
C ALA A 64 12.66 4.94 0.03
N VAL A 65 11.83 5.86 0.49
CA VAL A 65 11.41 7.06 -0.25
C VAL A 65 11.53 8.30 0.62
N GLU A 66 12.06 9.38 0.04
CA GLU A 66 12.29 10.66 0.71
C GLU A 66 10.98 11.46 0.84
N ASP A 67 10.15 11.43 -0.21
CA ASP A 67 8.96 12.27 -0.32
C ASP A 67 7.87 11.72 -1.27
N GLY A 68 6.79 12.48 -1.43
CA GLY A 68 5.69 12.19 -2.36
C GLY A 68 6.12 12.04 -3.82
N PRO A 69 6.88 12.98 -4.41
CA PRO A 69 7.43 12.84 -5.75
C PRO A 69 8.17 11.52 -5.99
N GLN A 70 9.05 11.09 -5.07
CA GLN A 70 9.74 9.81 -5.20
C GLN A 70 8.78 8.61 -5.14
N THR A 71 7.78 8.67 -4.26
CA THR A 71 6.68 7.67 -4.25
C THR A 71 5.94 7.63 -5.58
N ALA A 72 5.64 8.78 -6.19
CA ALA A 72 4.95 8.83 -7.47
C ALA A 72 5.77 8.24 -8.62
N LEU A 73 7.09 8.50 -8.63
CA LEU A 73 8.01 7.89 -9.59
C LEU A 73 8.02 6.36 -9.44
N LEU A 74 8.15 5.85 -8.22
CA LEU A 74 8.16 4.42 -7.95
C LEU A 74 6.85 3.76 -8.36
N VAL A 75 5.70 4.32 -7.96
CA VAL A 75 4.38 3.81 -8.35
C VAL A 75 4.25 3.74 -9.88
N ARG A 76 4.75 4.75 -10.60
CA ARG A 76 4.75 4.75 -12.06
C ARG A 76 5.60 3.67 -12.68
N GLU A 77 6.76 3.37 -12.10
CA GLU A 77 7.63 2.30 -12.59
C GLU A 77 6.95 0.92 -12.47
N ILE A 78 6.25 0.67 -11.36
CA ILE A 78 5.64 -0.64 -11.08
C ILE A 78 4.19 -0.79 -11.54
N ALA A 79 3.50 0.30 -11.93
CA ALA A 79 2.06 0.31 -12.21
C ALA A 79 1.63 -0.69 -13.30
N ASN A 80 2.53 -1.04 -14.22
CA ASN A 80 2.28 -1.97 -15.31
C ASN A 80 2.81 -3.39 -15.04
N GLU A 81 3.40 -3.64 -13.86
CA GLU A 81 3.90 -4.96 -13.46
C GLU A 81 2.81 -5.83 -12.80
N HIS A 82 1.69 -5.23 -12.41
CA HIS A 82 0.64 -5.87 -11.62
C HIS A 82 -0.76 -5.62 -12.21
N ASP A 83 -1.60 -6.65 -12.20
CA ASP A 83 -2.99 -6.58 -12.68
C ASP A 83 -3.95 -5.92 -11.68
N LEU A 84 -3.59 -5.94 -10.39
CA LEU A 84 -4.39 -5.41 -9.28
C LEU A 84 -3.48 -4.84 -8.19
N PHE A 85 -3.73 -3.60 -7.77
CA PHE A 85 -3.20 -3.01 -6.55
C PHE A 85 -4.25 -3.04 -5.44
N VAL A 86 -3.85 -3.48 -4.25
CA VAL A 86 -4.66 -3.40 -3.03
C VAL A 86 -3.99 -2.43 -2.08
N VAL A 87 -4.66 -1.31 -1.79
CA VAL A 87 -4.09 -0.21 -0.99
C VAL A 87 -5.04 0.18 0.14
N GLY A 88 -4.50 0.62 1.28
CA GLY A 88 -5.30 1.25 2.32
C GLY A 88 -5.73 2.65 1.91
N ARG A 89 -6.95 3.06 2.28
CA ARG A 89 -7.50 4.39 2.01
C ARG A 89 -6.71 5.50 2.71
N ARG A 90 -6.20 5.24 3.93
CA ARG A 90 -5.36 6.16 4.71
C ARG A 90 -5.97 7.57 4.83
N HIS A 91 -7.29 7.66 4.97
CA HIS A 91 -7.99 8.94 4.88
C HIS A 91 -7.61 9.90 6.02
N GLY A 92 -7.07 11.07 5.67
CA GLY A 92 -6.65 12.10 6.63
C GLY A 92 -5.34 11.78 7.37
N LEU A 93 -4.56 10.80 6.88
CA LEU A 93 -3.23 10.51 7.39
C LEU A 93 -2.19 11.09 6.41
N ASP A 94 -1.45 12.08 6.89
CA ASP A 94 -0.27 12.57 6.20
C ASP A 94 0.95 11.75 6.64
N SER A 95 1.78 11.34 5.67
CA SER A 95 3.07 10.72 5.94
C SER A 95 4.13 11.35 5.06
N LYS A 96 5.40 11.27 5.48
CA LYS A 96 6.52 11.83 4.70
C LYS A 96 6.54 11.30 3.26
N GLN A 97 6.30 10.00 3.08
CA GLN A 97 6.25 9.33 1.78
C GLN A 97 5.13 9.84 0.86
N THR A 98 4.09 10.48 1.39
CA THR A 98 2.94 10.99 0.61
C THR A 98 2.86 12.51 0.61
N MET A 99 3.84 13.18 1.22
CA MET A 99 3.87 14.63 1.37
C MET A 99 3.82 15.31 0.00
N GLY A 100 2.96 16.32 -0.11
CA GLY A 100 2.73 17.06 -1.35
C GLY A 100 1.76 16.39 -2.32
N LEU A 101 1.62 15.05 -2.34
CA LEU A 101 0.70 14.37 -3.27
C LEU A 101 -0.77 14.64 -2.96
N THR A 102 -1.12 14.84 -1.68
CA THR A 102 -2.50 15.15 -1.25
C THR A 102 -3.05 16.42 -1.92
N GLU A 103 -2.19 17.40 -2.23
CA GLU A 103 -2.59 18.67 -2.88
C GLU A 103 -2.99 18.49 -4.35
N TRP A 104 -2.55 17.41 -4.98
CA TRP A 104 -2.82 17.07 -6.38
C TRP A 104 -3.91 16.01 -6.53
N SER A 105 -4.59 15.66 -5.43
CA SER A 105 -5.54 14.56 -5.44
C SER A 105 -6.87 14.95 -6.08
N GLU A 106 -7.30 14.18 -7.08
CA GLU A 106 -8.58 14.39 -7.77
C GLU A 106 -9.75 13.71 -7.04
N PHE A 107 -9.49 12.52 -6.50
CA PHE A 107 -10.46 11.66 -5.83
C PHE A 107 -10.00 11.32 -4.40
N PRO A 108 -10.12 12.25 -3.44
CA PRO A 108 -9.65 12.06 -2.07
C PRO A 108 -10.34 10.91 -1.31
N GLU A 109 -11.47 10.40 -1.83
CA GLU A 109 -12.10 9.17 -1.34
C GLU A 109 -11.25 7.92 -1.55
N LEU A 110 -10.38 7.90 -2.57
CA LEU A 110 -9.50 6.77 -2.89
C LEU A 110 -8.23 6.73 -2.02
N GLY A 111 -7.93 7.81 -1.31
CA GLY A 111 -6.66 7.99 -0.62
C GLY A 111 -5.52 8.33 -1.58
N VAL A 112 -4.41 8.86 -1.06
CA VAL A 112 -3.33 9.43 -1.88
C VAL A 112 -2.76 8.43 -2.90
N VAL A 113 -2.44 7.21 -2.46
CA VAL A 113 -1.86 6.19 -3.35
C VAL A 113 -2.90 5.61 -4.31
N GLY A 114 -4.14 5.41 -3.84
CA GLY A 114 -5.22 4.89 -4.67
C GLY A 114 -5.61 5.86 -5.78
N ASP A 115 -5.65 7.15 -5.46
CA ASP A 115 -5.89 8.25 -6.41
C ASP A 115 -4.76 8.37 -7.44
N LEU A 116 -3.50 8.32 -6.99
CA LEU A 116 -2.34 8.30 -7.88
C LEU A 116 -2.39 7.11 -8.87
N LEU A 117 -2.77 5.92 -8.39
CA LEU A 117 -2.92 4.72 -9.23
C LEU A 117 -4.10 4.81 -10.21
N ALA A 118 -5.16 5.53 -9.83
CA ALA A 118 -6.34 5.75 -10.66
C ALA A 118 -6.17 6.91 -11.65
N SER A 119 -5.09 7.70 -11.51
CA SER A 119 -4.81 8.85 -12.36
C SER A 119 -4.65 8.44 -13.82
N PRO A 120 -5.26 9.19 -14.77
CA PRO A 120 -5.08 8.94 -16.20
C PRO A 120 -3.62 9.11 -16.66
N ASP A 121 -2.81 9.90 -15.93
CA ASP A 121 -1.41 10.17 -16.25
C ASP A 121 -0.50 8.93 -16.09
N LEU A 122 -0.98 7.91 -15.37
CA LEU A 122 -0.24 6.66 -15.15
C LEU A 122 -0.28 5.72 -16.35
N GLU A 123 -1.20 5.95 -17.30
CA GLU A 123 -1.41 5.15 -18.52
C GLU A 123 -1.45 3.62 -18.28
N THR A 124 -1.92 3.19 -17.10
CA THR A 124 -2.00 1.76 -16.71
C THR A 124 -3.38 1.16 -16.96
N LYS A 125 -3.44 -0.16 -17.10
CA LYS A 125 -4.67 -0.96 -17.13
C LYS A 125 -4.93 -1.72 -15.83
N THR A 126 -4.13 -1.45 -14.80
CA THR A 126 -4.26 -2.11 -13.51
C THR A 126 -5.60 -1.77 -12.85
N SER A 127 -6.14 -2.72 -12.08
CA SER A 127 -7.28 -2.45 -11.21
C SER A 127 -6.79 -1.94 -9.85
N VAL A 128 -7.57 -1.07 -9.20
CA VAL A 128 -7.25 -0.57 -7.87
C VAL A 128 -8.37 -0.93 -6.91
N LEU A 129 -8.03 -1.63 -5.82
CA LEU A 129 -8.91 -1.91 -4.70
C LEU A 129 -8.46 -1.10 -3.49
N VAL A 130 -9.26 -0.10 -3.14
CA VAL A 130 -9.04 0.71 -1.94
C VAL A 130 -9.76 0.07 -0.75
N VAL A 131 -9.03 -0.22 0.32
CA VAL A 131 -9.53 -0.88 1.53
C VAL A 131 -9.58 0.12 2.68
N GLN A 132 -10.63 0.06 3.49
CA GLN A 132 -10.76 0.88 4.69
C GLN A 132 -11.19 0.02 5.87
N GLN A 133 -10.43 0.13 6.97
CA GLN A 133 -10.73 -0.54 8.22
C GLN A 133 -12.16 -0.28 8.66
N GLN A 134 -12.86 -1.36 9.01
CA GLN A 134 -14.21 -1.27 9.55
C GLN A 134 -14.24 -0.35 10.78
N LYS A 135 -14.88 0.82 10.63
CA LYS A 135 -15.17 1.71 11.75
C LYS A 135 -16.32 1.11 12.57
N GLN A 136 -16.04 0.68 13.81
CA GLN A 136 -17.11 0.29 14.72
C GLN A 136 -17.93 1.52 15.10
N VAL A 137 -19.18 1.60 14.63
CA VAL A 137 -20.14 2.59 15.12
C VAL A 137 -20.54 2.15 16.53
N LYS A 138 -20.03 2.86 17.55
CA LYS A 138 -20.58 2.72 18.91
C LYS A 138 -22.03 3.19 18.87
N LYS A 139 -22.96 2.26 19.13
CA LYS A 139 -24.38 2.56 19.32
C LYS A 139 -24.61 3.27 20.65
#